data_AF-A0A944L2I7-F1
#
_entry.id   AF-A0A944L2I7-F1
#
_cell.length_a   1.000
_cell.length_b   1.000
_cell.length_c   1.000
_cell.angle_alpha   90.00
_cell.angle_beta   90.00
_cell.angle_gamma   90.00
#
_symmetry.space_group_name_H-M   'P 1'
#
loop_
_entity.id
_entity.type
_entity.pdbx_description
1 polymer ?
#
loop_
_entity_poly.entity_id
_entity_poly.type
_entity_poly.pdbx_seq_one_letter_code
_entity_poly.pdbx_strand_id
1 'polypeptide(L)'
;MRQLTTPREGQRLLTAVASAEETALLTEVVELRARNEQLGRALASRAVIDQARGMVMALAPCSSERAWDLLVDVSQHCNIKLRDVAAALVATTKDETLPEPIQRELRRALRRLHLADQR
;
A
#
# COMPACT_ATOMS: atom_id res chain seq x y z
N MET A 1 -65.38 -4.44 -5.81
CA MET A 1 -64.37 -3.46 -6.24
C MET A 1 -63.06 -4.19 -6.53
N ARG A 2 -62.80 -4.56 -7.80
CA ARG A 2 -61.51 -5.11 -8.25
C ARG A 2 -60.76 -3.99 -8.97
N GLN A 3 -59.67 -3.51 -8.39
CA GLN A 3 -58.79 -2.56 -9.08
C GLN A 3 -58.14 -3.28 -10.26
N LEU A 4 -58.48 -2.86 -11.48
CA LEU A 4 -57.77 -3.24 -12.70
C LEU A 4 -56.48 -2.42 -12.72
N THR A 5 -55.39 -2.98 -12.21
CA THR A 5 -54.05 -2.45 -12.50
C THR A 5 -53.90 -2.42 -14.02
N THR A 6 -53.70 -1.22 -14.58
CA THR A 6 -53.62 -1.09 -16.03
C THR A 6 -52.33 -1.76 -16.52
N PRO A 7 -52.30 -2.40 -17.70
CA PRO A 7 -51.09 -3.05 -18.23
C PRO A 7 -49.86 -2.13 -18.28
N ARG A 8 -50.09 -0.81 -18.41
CA ARG A 8 -49.03 0.21 -18.42
C ARG A 8 -48.37 0.44 -17.06
N GLU A 9 -49.09 0.27 -15.94
CA GLU A 9 -48.52 0.40 -14.60
C GLU A 9 -47.63 -0.79 -14.25
N GLY A 10 -48.05 -2.02 -14.59
CA GLY A 10 -47.24 -3.22 -14.42
C GLY A 10 -45.92 -3.15 -15.20
N GLN A 11 -45.96 -2.68 -16.45
CA GLN A 11 -44.75 -2.49 -17.27
C GLN A 11 -43.80 -1.45 -16.66
N ARG A 12 -44.32 -0.34 -16.12
CA ARG A 12 -43.52 0.70 -15.46
C ARG A 12 -42.84 0.19 -14.20
N LEU A 13 -43.53 -0.60 -13.38
CA LEU A 13 -42.95 -1.19 -12.17
C LEU A 13 -41.86 -2.22 -12.52
N LEU A 14 -42.08 -3.08 -13.50
CA LEU A 14 -41.05 -4.04 -13.97
C LEU A 14 -39.80 -3.33 -14.51
N THR A 15 -39.98 -2.24 -15.25
CA THR A 15 -38.88 -1.45 -15.80
C THR A 15 -38.13 -0.67 -14.71
N ALA A 16 -38.85 -0.15 -13.71
CA ALA A 16 -38.26 0.51 -12.55
C ALA A 16 -37.47 -0.46 -11.67
N VAL A 17 -37.97 -1.69 -11.47
CA VAL A 17 -37.25 -2.73 -10.73
C VAL A 17 -36.01 -3.19 -11.48
N ALA A 18 -36.11 -3.46 -12.79
CA ALA A 18 -34.96 -3.83 -13.61
C ALA A 18 -33.87 -2.75 -13.65
N SER A 19 -34.27 -1.47 -13.75
CA SER A 19 -33.31 -0.36 -13.69
C SER A 19 -32.72 -0.18 -12.29
N ALA A 20 -33.49 -0.39 -11.21
CA ALA A 20 -32.96 -0.38 -9.85
C ALA A 20 -31.94 -1.50 -9.63
N GLU A 21 -32.22 -2.73 -10.09
CA GLU A 21 -31.28 -3.86 -10.05
C GLU A 21 -29.99 -3.54 -10.82
N GLU A 22 -30.10 -2.98 -12.03
CA GLU A 22 -28.94 -2.57 -12.82
C GLU A 22 -28.12 -1.48 -12.12
N THR A 23 -28.77 -0.48 -11.49
CA THR A 23 -28.05 0.53 -10.71
C THR A 23 -27.37 -0.03 -9.46
N ALA A 24 -27.99 -1.02 -8.79
CA ALA A 24 -27.39 -1.69 -7.64
C ALA A 24 -26.15 -2.49 -8.05
N LEU A 25 -26.23 -3.25 -9.15
CA LEU A 25 -25.10 -3.98 -9.74
C LEU A 25 -23.96 -3.03 -10.13
N LEU A 26 -24.26 -1.90 -10.79
CA LEU A 26 -23.24 -0.90 -11.14
C LEU A 26 -22.57 -0.30 -9.90
N THR A 27 -23.36 -0.03 -8.85
CA THR A 27 -22.83 0.49 -7.57
C THR A 27 -21.89 -0.52 -6.93
N GLU A 28 -22.29 -1.79 -6.85
CA GLU A 28 -21.46 -2.87 -6.31
C GLU A 28 -20.15 -3.03 -7.09
N VAL A 29 -20.19 -2.98 -8.43
CA VAL A 29 -18.99 -3.05 -9.27
C VAL A 29 -18.04 -1.87 -8.98
N VAL A 30 -18.56 -0.65 -8.80
CA VAL A 30 -17.75 0.52 -8.46
C VAL A 30 -17.09 0.35 -7.09
N GLU A 31 -17.82 -0.10 -6.08
CA GLU A 31 -17.28 -0.34 -4.74
C GLU A 31 -16.20 -1.42 -4.73
N LEU A 32 -16.43 -2.54 -5.43
CA LEU A 32 -15.46 -3.62 -5.55
C LEU A 32 -14.19 -3.16 -6.26
N ARG A 33 -14.30 -2.34 -7.31
CA ARG A 33 -13.13 -1.75 -7.99
C ARG A 33 -12.34 -0.84 -7.05
N ALA A 34 -13.01 0.08 -6.35
CA ALA A 34 -12.35 0.96 -5.40
C ALA A 34 -11.63 0.18 -4.28
N ARG A 35 -12.24 -0.89 -3.77
CA ARG A 35 -11.64 -1.77 -2.76
C ARG A 35 -10.43 -2.52 -3.31
N ASN A 36 -10.54 -3.08 -4.52
CA ASN A 36 -9.42 -3.75 -5.18
C ASN A 36 -8.23 -2.81 -5.40
N GLU A 37 -8.48 -1.57 -5.80
CA GLU A 37 -7.41 -0.58 -5.94
C GLU A 37 -6.75 -0.24 -4.60
N GLN A 38 -7.54 -0.07 -3.53
CA GLN A 38 -7.00 0.19 -2.20
C GLN A 38 -6.13 -0.97 -1.70
N LEU A 39 -6.58 -2.21 -1.90
CA LEU A 39 -5.81 -3.41 -1.58
C LEU A 39 -4.53 -3.50 -2.43
N GLY A 40 -4.63 -3.24 -3.73
CA GLY A 40 -3.48 -3.21 -4.63
C GLY A 40 -2.42 -2.20 -4.19
N ARG A 41 -2.82 -0.99 -3.79
CA ARG A 41 -1.91 0.02 -3.24
C ARG A 41 -1.26 -0.44 -1.93
N ALA A 42 -2.03 -1.07 -1.04
CA ALA A 42 -1.51 -1.60 0.22
C ALA A 42 -0.47 -2.72 -0.02
N LEU A 43 -0.78 -3.66 -0.92
CA LEU A 43 0.13 -4.75 -1.29
C LEU A 43 1.42 -4.24 -1.95
N ALA A 44 1.32 -3.31 -2.89
CA ALA A 44 2.48 -2.69 -3.51
C ALA A 44 3.40 -2.00 -2.48
N SER A 45 2.80 -1.28 -1.53
CA SER A 45 3.58 -0.64 -0.46
C SER A 45 4.27 -1.64 0.47
N ARG A 46 3.64 -2.79 0.74
CA ARG A 46 4.24 -3.84 1.56
C ARG A 46 5.37 -4.55 0.82
N ALA A 47 5.18 -4.84 -0.47
CA ALA A 47 6.20 -5.47 -1.29
C ALA A 47 7.50 -4.65 -1.37
N VAL A 48 7.42 -3.33 -1.58
CA VAL A 48 8.62 -2.47 -1.64
C VAL A 48 9.33 -2.36 -0.29
N ILE A 49 8.57 -2.32 0.81
CA ILE A 49 9.17 -2.31 2.17
C ILE A 49 9.85 -3.64 2.47
N ASP A 50 9.23 -4.76 2.10
CA ASP A 50 9.80 -6.09 2.29
C ASP A 50 11.09 -6.28 1.48
N GLN A 51 11.16 -5.73 0.25
CA GLN A 51 12.37 -5.69 -0.57
C GLN A 51 13.48 -4.87 0.09
N ALA A 52 13.17 -3.63 0.51
CA ALA A 52 14.12 -2.77 1.20
C ALA A 52 14.66 -3.42 2.48
N ARG A 53 13.81 -4.10 3.24
CA ARG A 53 14.21 -4.85 4.44
C ARG A 53 15.19 -5.98 4.09
N GLY A 54 14.91 -6.75 3.03
CA GLY A 54 15.84 -7.76 2.52
C GLY A 54 17.19 -7.18 2.09
N MET A 55 17.19 -6.01 1.43
CA MET A 55 18.43 -5.31 1.07
C MET A 55 19.23 -4.91 2.31
N VAL A 56 18.59 -4.38 3.36
CA VAL A 56 19.27 -4.05 4.62
C VAL A 56 19.89 -5.29 5.25
N MET A 57 19.16 -6.40 5.30
CA MET A 57 19.69 -7.67 5.82
C MET A 57 20.91 -8.17 5.04
N ALA A 58 20.94 -7.96 3.72
CA ALA A 58 22.08 -8.33 2.87
C ALA A 58 23.29 -7.40 3.05
N LEU A 59 23.06 -6.10 3.23
CA LEU A 59 24.12 -5.10 3.40
C LEU A 59 24.72 -5.08 4.81
N ALA A 60 23.90 -5.38 5.81
CA ALA A 60 24.30 -5.49 7.21
C ALA A 60 23.65 -6.75 7.78
N PRO A 61 24.39 -7.87 7.91
CA PRO A 61 23.85 -9.12 8.41
C PRO A 61 23.16 -8.96 9.76
N CYS A 62 21.83 -8.89 9.75
CA CYS A 62 20.99 -8.72 10.92
C CYS A 62 19.66 -9.45 10.76
N SER A 63 18.91 -9.61 11.86
CA SER A 63 17.59 -10.22 11.80
C SER A 63 16.60 -9.33 11.02
N SER A 64 15.55 -9.94 10.49
CA SER A 64 14.46 -9.21 9.81
C SER A 64 13.83 -8.13 10.69
N GLU A 65 13.69 -8.39 12.00
CA GLU A 65 13.18 -7.43 12.98
C GLU A 65 14.11 -6.21 13.11
N ARG A 66 15.42 -6.42 13.24
CA ARG A 66 16.38 -5.31 13.32
C ARG A 66 16.48 -4.52 12.03
N ALA A 67 16.35 -5.17 10.88
CA ALA A 67 16.29 -4.50 9.59
C ALA A 67 15.01 -3.64 9.46
N TRP A 68 13.88 -4.14 9.98
CA TRP A 68 12.63 -3.37 10.05
C TRP A 68 12.79 -2.13 10.95
N ASP A 69 13.31 -2.31 12.17
CA ASP A 69 13.51 -1.22 13.12
C ASP A 69 14.45 -0.15 12.54
N LEU A 70 15.50 -0.57 11.84
CA LEU A 70 16.42 0.35 11.16
C LEU A 70 15.70 1.19 10.10
N LEU A 71 14.84 0.59 9.26
CA LEU A 71 14.09 1.35 8.25
C LEU A 71 13.08 2.32 8.89
N VAL A 72 12.42 1.90 9.97
CA VAL A 72 11.53 2.75 10.76
C VAL A 72 12.29 3.92 11.37
N ASP A 73 13.46 3.67 11.94
CA ASP A 73 14.34 4.67 12.54
C ASP A 73 14.77 5.73 11.52
N VAL A 74 15.20 5.31 10.32
CA VAL A 74 15.54 6.21 9.21
C VAL A 74 14.33 7.03 8.77
N SER A 75 13.17 6.39 8.62
CA SER A 75 11.91 7.05 8.23
C SER A 75 11.52 8.17 9.20
N GLN A 76 11.57 7.88 10.50
CA GLN A 76 11.24 8.84 11.56
C GLN A 76 12.24 10.00 11.59
N HIS A 77 13.54 9.72 11.55
CA HIS A 77 14.58 10.74 11.60
C HIS A 77 14.61 11.63 10.36
N CYS A 78 14.22 11.11 9.20
CA CYS A 78 14.08 11.91 7.97
C CYS A 78 12.74 12.64 7.89
N ASN A 79 11.74 12.27 8.69
CA ASN A 79 10.33 12.64 8.51
C ASN A 79 9.82 12.34 7.08
N ILE A 80 10.19 11.18 6.54
CA ILE A 80 9.77 10.69 5.22
C ILE A 80 9.00 9.39 5.44
N LYS A 81 7.89 9.18 4.72
CA LYS A 81 7.10 7.96 4.87
C LYS A 81 7.96 6.73 4.59
N LEU A 82 7.82 5.69 5.40
CA LEU A 82 8.59 4.44 5.30
C LEU A 82 8.57 3.83 3.89
N ARG A 83 7.42 3.84 3.21
CA ARG A 83 7.30 3.35 1.83
C ARG A 83 8.15 4.14 0.82
N ASP A 84 8.34 5.44 1.05
CA ASP A 84 9.12 6.31 0.17
C ASP A 84 10.62 6.12 0.46
N VAL A 85 11.00 5.93 1.73
CA VAL A 85 12.36 5.49 2.12
C VAL A 85 12.71 4.14 1.48
N ALA A 86 11.80 3.17 1.59
CA ALA A 86 11.98 1.85 0.99
C ALA A 86 12.10 1.91 -0.53
N ALA A 87 11.22 2.69 -1.19
CA ALA A 87 11.29 2.89 -2.64
C ALA A 87 12.62 3.52 -3.07
N ALA A 88 13.08 4.55 -2.36
CA ALA A 88 14.37 5.19 -2.64
C ALA A 88 15.55 4.22 -2.45
N LEU A 89 15.49 3.34 -1.46
CA LEU A 89 16.50 2.30 -1.28
C LEU A 89 16.47 1.27 -2.42
N VAL A 90 15.29 0.76 -2.78
CA VAL A 90 15.13 -0.20 -3.89
C VAL A 90 15.57 0.40 -5.22
N ALA A 91 15.30 1.68 -5.46
CA ALA A 91 15.72 2.39 -6.67
C ALA A 91 17.24 2.37 -6.88
N THR A 92 18.05 2.31 -5.81
CA THR A 92 19.52 2.20 -5.92
C THR A 92 19.99 0.94 -6.65
N THR A 93 19.15 -0.09 -6.77
CA THR A 93 19.46 -1.29 -7.58
C THR A 93 19.49 -1.02 -9.09
N LYS A 94 19.00 0.16 -9.50
CA LYS A 94 18.99 0.64 -10.88
C LYS A 94 19.92 1.84 -11.07
N ASP A 95 20.97 1.92 -10.25
CA ASP A 95 21.97 3.00 -10.24
C ASP A 95 21.42 4.40 -9.89
N GLU A 96 20.21 4.49 -9.31
CA GLU A 96 19.68 5.76 -8.79
C GLU A 96 20.39 6.17 -7.49
N THR A 97 20.62 7.47 -7.32
CA THR A 97 21.24 7.99 -6.10
C THR A 97 20.22 8.09 -4.96
N LEU A 98 20.57 7.54 -3.80
CA LEU A 98 19.75 7.69 -2.60
C LEU A 98 19.71 9.17 -2.16
N PRO A 99 18.53 9.76 -1.88
CA PRO A 99 18.43 11.14 -1.43
C PRO A 99 19.26 11.40 -0.16
N GLU A 100 19.95 12.54 -0.13
CA GLU A 100 20.93 12.86 0.92
C GLU A 100 20.40 12.72 2.36
N PRO A 101 19.17 13.16 2.71
CA PRO A 101 18.63 12.96 4.06
C PRO A 101 18.58 11.48 4.44
N ILE A 102 18.10 10.63 3.51
CA ILE A 102 17.95 9.19 3.71
C ILE A 102 19.32 8.54 3.77
N GLN A 103 20.24 8.91 2.88
CA GLN A 103 21.60 8.36 2.86
C GLN A 103 22.34 8.65 4.17
N ARG A 104 22.27 9.88 4.67
CA ARG A 104 22.90 10.28 5.93
C ARG A 104 22.35 9.51 7.12
N GLU A 105 21.03 9.40 7.24
CA GLU A 105 20.41 8.69 8.36
C GLU A 105 20.61 7.18 8.27
N LEU A 106 20.56 6.59 7.07
CA LEU A 106 20.87 5.17 6.86
C LEU A 106 22.28 4.84 7.33
N ARG A 107 23.28 5.66 6.96
CA ARG A 107 24.66 5.50 7.46
C ARG A 107 24.75 5.61 8.98
N ARG A 108 23.98 6.50 9.61
CA ARG A 108 23.94 6.66 11.08
C ARG A 108 23.32 5.42 11.75
N ALA A 109 22.19 4.95 11.23
CA ALA A 109 21.49 3.79 11.76
C ALA A 109 22.33 2.51 11.63
N LEU A 110 22.99 2.29 10.49
CA LEU A 110 23.90 1.15 10.28
C LEU A 110 25.09 1.15 11.27
N ARG A 111 25.64 2.32 11.60
CA ARG A 111 26.69 2.43 12.63
C ARG A 111 26.16 2.06 14.02
N ARG A 112 24.97 2.54 14.40
CA ARG A 112 24.34 2.17 15.68
C ARG A 112 24.09 0.66 15.77
N LEU A 113 23.63 0.06 14.68
CA LEU A 113 23.38 -1.37 14.57
C LEU A 113 24.65 -2.19 14.86
N HIS A 114 25.76 -1.85 14.20
CA HIS A 114 27.05 -2.52 14.40
C HIS A 114 27.58 -2.38 15.83
N LEU A 115 27.44 -1.20 16.45
CA LEU A 115 27.88 -0.98 17.83
C LEU A 115 27.06 -1.79 18.85
N ALA A 116 25.79 -2.07 18.54
CA ALA A 116 24.92 -2.88 19.40
C ALA A 116 25.25 -4.38 19.31
N ASP A 117 25.70 -4.88 18.15
CA ASP A 117 26.07 -6.30 17.97
C ASP A 117 27.43 -6.67 18.54
N GLN A 118 28.27 -5.68 18.85
CA GLN A 118 29.61 -5.88 19.42
C GLN A 118 29.62 -5.97 20.96
N ARG A 119 28.45 -6.04 21.60
CA ARG A 119 28.27 -6.10 23.06
C ARG A 119 27.66 -7.43 23.48
#